data_AF-A0A931RGB3-F1
#
_entry.id   AF-A0A931RGB3-F1
#
_cell.length_a   1.000
_cell.length_b   1.000
_cell.length_c   1.000
_cell.angle_alpha   90.00
_cell.angle_beta   90.00
_cell.angle_gamma   90.00
#
_symmetry.space_group_name_H-M   'P 1'
#
loop_
_entity.id
_entity.type
_entity.pdbx_description
1 polymer ?
#
loop_
_entity_poly.entity_id
_entity_poly.type
_entity_poly.pdbx_seq_one_letter_code
_entity_poly.pdbx_strand_id
1 'polypeptide(L)' 'MHRYEEIISFWVEDHDANPPILLVDTVKWLSPNLVIPLDGADPKLVRAYLAERAEEVPMKEPVWHKILEFFGL' A
#
# COMPACT_ATOMS: atom_id res chain seq x y z
N MET A 1 -14.12 -14.59 2.25
CA MET A 1 -14.09 -13.95 0.92
C MET A 1 -14.04 -12.44 1.17
N HIS A 2 -12.90 -11.80 0.93
CA HIS A 2 -12.70 -10.37 1.19
C HIS A 2 -13.23 -9.58 -0.02
N ARG A 3 -14.10 -8.59 0.19
CA ARG A 3 -14.64 -7.76 -0.89
C ARG A 3 -13.75 -6.54 -1.08
N TYR A 4 -13.61 -6.09 -2.33
CA TYR A 4 -12.87 -4.88 -2.72
C TYR A 4 -13.41 -3.59 -2.06
N GLU A 5 -14.63 -3.65 -1.51
CA GLU A 5 -15.36 -2.55 -0.87
C GLU A 5 -14.72 -2.06 0.46
N GLU A 6 -13.59 -2.62 0.87
CA GLU A 6 -12.95 -2.35 2.18
C GLU A 6 -11.60 -1.61 2.08
N ILE A 7 -11.18 -1.23 0.86
CA ILE A 7 -10.00 -0.38 0.62
C ILE A 7 -10.42 1.08 0.78
N ILE A 8 -9.89 1.78 1.79
CA ILE A 8 -10.20 3.20 2.02
C ILE A 8 -9.30 4.06 1.13
N SER A 9 -8.00 3.79 1.18
CA SER A 9 -6.98 4.53 0.46
C SER A 9 -5.77 3.66 0.22
N PHE A 10 -4.93 4.06 -0.72
CA PHE A 10 -3.66 3.40 -1.00
C PHE A 10 -2.55 4.40 -1.27
N TRP A 11 -1.30 3.92 -1.18
CA TRP A 11 -0.11 4.66 -1.59
C TRP A 11 0.86 3.71 -2.28
N VAL A 12 1.40 4.11 -3.43
CA VAL A 12 2.44 3.35 -4.13
C VAL A 12 3.77 4.06 -3.92
N GLU A 13 4.64 3.43 -3.15
CA GLU A 13 6.00 3.87 -2.88
C GLU A 13 6.96 3.23 -3.90
N ASP A 14 7.28 3.96 -4.97
CA ASP A 14 8.18 3.53 -6.04
C ASP A 14 9.51 4.31 -6.08
N HIS A 15 9.74 5.23 -5.14
CA HIS A 15 10.94 6.08 -5.10
C HIS A 15 11.91 5.71 -3.98
N ASP A 16 11.40 5.48 -2.77
CA ASP A 16 12.22 5.26 -1.58
C ASP A 16 12.33 3.78 -1.16
N ALA A 17 11.61 2.89 -1.84
CA ALA A 17 11.61 1.45 -1.56
C ALA A 17 12.05 0.61 -2.77
N ASN A 18 12.91 -0.39 -2.50
CA ASN A 18 13.31 -1.39 -3.50
C ASN A 18 13.22 -2.81 -2.89
N PRO A 19 12.23 -3.62 -3.30
CA PRO A 19 11.27 -3.37 -4.39
C PRO A 19 10.23 -2.29 -4.05
N PRO A 20 9.54 -1.72 -5.05
CA PRO A 20 8.42 -0.80 -4.82
C PRO A 20 7.35 -1.43 -3.92
N ILE A 21 6.65 -0.62 -3.15
CA ILE A 21 5.74 -1.12 -2.11
C ILE A 21 4.38 -0.47 -2.21
N LEU A 22 3.34 -1.30 -2.13
CA LEU A 22 1.96 -0.86 -2.04
C LEU A 22 1.51 -0.85 -0.58
N LEU A 23 1.01 0.31 -0.17
CA LEU A 23 0.37 0.54 1.13
C LEU A 23 -1.13 0.55 0.91
N VAL A 24 -1.87 -0.20 1.73
CA VAL A 24 -3.34 -0.19 1.67
C VAL A 24 -3.89 0.06 3.06
N ASP A 25 -4.64 1.16 3.21
CA ASP A 25 -5.45 1.41 4.39
C ASP A 25 -6.79 0.66 4.25
N THR A 26 -7.19 -0.04 5.32
CA THR A 26 -8.43 -0.81 5.31
C THR A 26 -9.32 -0.42 6.49
N VAL A 27 -10.65 -0.48 6.29
CA VAL A 27 -11.64 -0.15 7.32
C VAL A 27 -11.59 -1.09 8.54
N LYS A 28 -10.93 -2.25 8.41
CA LYS A 28 -10.96 -3.28 9.45
C LYS A 28 -9.98 -2.99 10.57
N TRP A 29 -10.54 -2.74 11.73
CA TRP A 29 -9.86 -2.57 13.03
C TRP A 29 -8.86 -3.68 13.38
N LEU A 30 -8.98 -4.86 12.75
CA LEU A 30 -8.11 -6.04 12.97
C LEU A 30 -7.01 -6.22 11.90
N SER A 31 -6.93 -5.36 10.89
CA SER A 31 -5.88 -5.41 9.85
C SER A 31 -5.45 -3.99 9.41
N PRO A 32 -4.89 -3.18 10.32
CA PRO A 32 -4.40 -1.86 9.99
C PRO A 32 -3.21 -1.97 9.02
N ASN A 33 -3.24 -1.22 7.93
CA ASN A 33 -2.12 -0.93 7.01
C ASN A 33 -1.42 -2.18 6.41
N LEU A 34 -1.94 -2.67 5.27
CA LEU A 34 -1.30 -3.76 4.53
C LEU A 34 -0.05 -3.29 3.79
N VAL A 35 0.98 -4.14 3.84
CA VAL A 35 2.30 -4.02 3.18
C VAL A 35 2.41 -5.05 2.10
N ILE A 36 2.51 -4.59 0.85
CA ILE A 36 2.60 -5.50 -0.28
C ILE A 36 3.78 -5.06 -1.15
N PRO A 37 4.93 -5.76 -1.09
CA PRO A 37 6.00 -5.60 -2.06
C PRO A 37 5.49 -5.89 -3.48
N LEU A 38 5.80 -5.02 -4.42
CA LEU A 38 5.41 -5.13 -5.83
C LEU A 38 6.50 -5.84 -6.65
N ASP A 39 7.01 -6.95 -6.14
CA ASP A 39 8.01 -7.76 -6.83
C ASP A 39 7.47 -8.32 -8.15
N GLY A 40 7.94 -7.76 -9.27
CA GLY A 40 7.53 -8.16 -10.61
C GLY A 40 6.22 -7.55 -11.11
N ALA A 41 5.62 -6.59 -10.37
CA ALA A 41 4.48 -5.81 -10.82
C ALA A 41 4.91 -4.37 -11.14
N ASP A 42 4.39 -3.79 -12.23
CA ASP A 42 4.64 -2.38 -12.56
C ASP A 42 3.86 -1.47 -11.60
N PRO A 43 4.54 -0.66 -10.77
CA PRO A 43 3.90 0.25 -9.83
C PRO A 43 2.90 1.20 -10.50
N LYS A 44 3.16 1.62 -11.75
CA LYS A 44 2.26 2.50 -12.50
C LYS A 44 0.95 1.80 -12.88
N LEU A 45 1.01 0.52 -13.23
CA LEU A 45 -0.18 -0.26 -13.53
C LEU A 45 -1.01 -0.52 -12.26
N VAL A 46 -0.33 -0.82 -11.15
CA VAL A 46 -0.98 -0.99 -9.84
C VAL A 46 -1.68 0.29 -9.41
N ARG A 47 -0.99 1.44 -9.50
CA ARG A 47 -1.55 2.76 -9.22
C ARG A 47 -2.78 3.06 -10.08
N ALA A 48 -2.68 2.89 -11.39
CA ALA A 48 -3.78 3.12 -12.32
C ALA A 48 -5.01 2.26 -12.00
N TYR A 49 -4.80 0.98 -11.69
CA TYR A 49 -5.88 0.05 -11.37
C TYR A 49 -6.58 0.37 -10.04
N LEU A 50 -5.83 0.75 -9.01
CA LEU A 50 -6.36 1.09 -7.70
C LEU A 50 -7.01 2.48 -7.67
N ALA A 51 -6.50 3.44 -8.45
CA ALA A 51 -7.07 4.79 -8.56
C ALA A 51 -8.50 4.80 -9.10
N GLU A 52 -8.92 3.77 -9.84
CA GLU A 52 -10.33 3.61 -10.26
C GLU A 52 -11.27 3.22 -9.12
N ARG A 53 -10.74 2.78 -7.96
CA ARG A 53 -11.49 2.08 -6.90
C ARG A 53 -11.32 2.71 -5.52
N ALA A 54 -10.20 3.37 -5.26
CA ALA A 54 -9.85 3.98 -3.98
C ALA A 54 -9.02 5.25 -4.18
N GLU A 55 -8.95 6.09 -3.15
CA GLU A 55 -8.16 7.33 -3.19
C GLU A 55 -6.67 7.05 -2.97
N GLU A 56 -5.81 7.63 -3.82
CA GLU A 56 -4.36 7.63 -3.59
C GLU A 56 -4.02 8.76 -2.62
N VAL A 57 -3.65 8.42 -1.38
CA VAL A 57 -3.36 9.39 -0.32
C VAL A 57 -1.94 9.18 0.18
N PRO A 58 -1.09 10.22 0.19
CA PRO A 58 0.24 10.13 0.80
C PRO A 58 0.12 9.68 2.26
N MET A 59 0.66 8.50 2.55
CA MET A 59 0.74 8.03 3.93
C MET A 59 1.91 8.70 4.63
N LYS A 60 1.70 9.17 5.87
CA LYS A 60 2.76 9.82 6.65
C LYS A 60 3.96 8.88 6.81
N GLU A 61 5.11 9.31 6.26
CA GLU A 61 6.43 8.65 6.34
C GLU A 61 6.73 7.91 7.66
N PRO A 62 6.51 8.46 8.87
CA PRO A 62 6.94 7.80 10.11
C PRO A 62 6.21 6.50 10.45
N VAL A 63 5.02 6.25 9.88
CA VAL A 63 4.28 5.00 10.15
C VAL A 63 4.84 3.87 9.29
N TRP A 64 5.16 4.15 8.03
CA TRP A 64 5.58 3.12 7.11
C TRP A 64 7.02 2.67 7.29
N HIS A 65 7.95 3.60 7.52
CA HIS A 65 9.36 3.27 7.74
C HIS A 65 9.51 2.26 8.89
N LYS A 66 8.76 2.43 9.99
CA LYS A 66 8.75 1.47 11.11
C LYS A 66 8.20 0.10 10.74
N ILE A 67 7.26 0.04 9.80
CA ILE A 67 6.68 -1.19 9.32
C ILE A 67 7.68 -1.91 8.40
N LEU A 68 8.35 -1.19 7.50
CA LEU A 68 9.43 -1.74 6.68
C LEU A 68 10.58 -2.29 7.52
N GLU A 69 11.05 -1.52 8.50
CA GLU A 69 12.05 -1.95 9.48
C GLU A 69 11.62 -3.23 10.21
N PHE A 70 10.33 -3.36 10.54
CA PHE A 70 9.78 -4.57 11.17
C PHE A 70 9.80 -5.79 10.24
N PHE A 71 9.55 -5.60 8.93
CA PHE A 71 9.58 -6.67 7.94
C PHE A 71 10.99 -6.94 7.37
N GLY A 72 12.02 -6.22 7.83
CA GLY A 72 13.39 -6.37 7.38
C GLY A 72 13.64 -5.86 5.95
N LEU A 73 12.76 -4.98 5.47
CA LEU A 73 12.85 -4.28 4.19
C LEU A 73 13.43 -2.88 4.40
#